data_AF-A0A963N0E9-F1
#
_entry.id   AF-A0A963N0E9-F1
#
_cell.length_a   1.000
_cell.length_b   1.000
_cell.length_c   1.000
_cell.angle_alpha   90.00
_cell.angle_beta   90.00
_cell.angle_gamma   90.00
#
_symmetry.space_group_name_H-M   'P 1'
#
loop_
_entity.id
_entity.type
_entity.pdbx_description
1 polymer ?
#
loop_
_entity_poly.entity_id
_entity_poly.type
_entity_poly.pdbx_seq_one_letter_code
_entity_poly.pdbx_strand_id
1 'polypeptide(L)'
;IRGIESGGAVEGLPVHTFPTDDGGVDMKCPTEIAISDRREAELAKNGFMPLIHRKNSDFAAFIGAQSLQKPFEYDDPDATANANLAARLPYLFACCRFAHYLKCIVRDKIGSFKERDEMERWLQNWIMNYVDGDPAHSSEETKARRPLADAQVEVAEVEGNPGYYTSKFFLRPHYQLEGLTVSLRLVSKLPSAKGA
;
A
#
# COMPACT_ATOMS: atom_id res chain seq x y z
N ILE A 1 3.19 0.34 7.95
CA ILE A 1 4.56 0.66 7.48
C ILE A 1 4.70 2.07 6.92
N ARG A 2 3.60 2.81 6.72
CA ARG A 2 3.59 4.19 6.23
C ARG A 2 2.45 4.94 6.90
N GLY A 3 2.40 6.26 6.72
CA GLY A 3 1.44 7.16 7.34
C GLY A 3 1.69 7.34 8.84
N ILE A 4 1.28 8.50 9.36
CA ILE A 4 1.52 8.89 10.76
C ILE A 4 0.82 7.93 11.72
N GLU A 5 -0.46 7.65 11.50
CA GLU A 5 -1.29 6.81 12.38
C GLU A 5 -1.37 5.35 11.90
N SER A 6 -0.98 5.07 10.65
CA SER A 6 -1.06 3.73 10.02
C SER A 6 0.24 2.90 10.13
N GLY A 7 1.01 3.15 11.19
CA GLY A 7 2.22 2.41 11.53
C GLY A 7 3.44 2.74 10.66
N GLY A 8 3.58 4.00 10.24
CA GLY A 8 4.82 4.58 9.69
C GLY A 8 5.55 5.50 10.67
N ALA A 9 5.01 5.68 11.88
CA ALA A 9 5.60 6.47 12.96
C ALA A 9 6.90 5.86 13.49
N VAL A 10 7.85 6.73 13.80
CA VAL A 10 9.13 6.47 14.45
C VAL A 10 9.20 7.41 15.65
N GLU A 11 9.05 6.83 16.84
CA GLU A 11 8.96 7.57 18.11
C GLU A 11 10.24 7.42 18.91
N GLY A 12 10.47 8.33 19.87
CA GLY A 12 11.61 8.25 20.78
C GLY A 12 12.96 8.52 20.10
N LEU A 13 13.00 9.38 19.09
CA LEU A 13 14.25 9.74 18.44
C LEU A 13 15.15 10.55 19.39
N PRO A 14 16.49 10.38 19.34
CA PRO A 14 17.40 11.16 20.16
C PRO A 14 17.26 12.66 19.91
N VAL A 15 16.98 13.40 20.98
CA VAL A 15 16.82 14.85 20.95
C VAL A 15 18.01 15.50 21.66
N HIS A 16 18.72 16.37 20.94
CA HIS A 16 19.78 17.19 21.53
C HIS A 16 19.34 18.65 21.55
N THR A 17 19.08 19.17 22.75
CA THR A 17 18.77 20.58 22.97
C THR A 17 20.01 21.35 23.37
N PHE A 18 20.14 22.58 22.87
CA PHE A 18 21.25 23.46 23.19
C PHE A 18 20.77 24.91 23.32
N PRO A 19 21.42 25.71 24.18
CA PRO A 19 21.11 27.13 24.28
C PRO A 19 21.56 27.88 23.01
N THR A 20 20.78 28.87 22.61
CA THR A 20 21.04 29.74 21.46
C THR A 20 21.44 31.14 21.91
N ASP A 21 22.13 31.87 21.03
CA ASP A 21 22.61 33.23 21.28
C ASP A 21 21.47 34.23 21.54
N ASP A 22 20.26 33.94 21.05
CA ASP A 22 19.04 34.72 21.27
C ASP A 22 18.38 34.45 22.65
N GLY A 23 19.01 33.64 23.51
CA GLY A 23 18.52 33.29 24.85
C GLY A 23 17.46 32.19 24.87
N GLY A 24 17.14 31.59 23.72
CA GLY A 24 16.24 30.45 23.60
C GLY A 24 16.95 29.09 23.73
N VAL A 25 16.18 28.02 23.90
CA VAL A 25 16.65 26.64 23.75
C VAL A 25 16.20 26.13 22.39
N ASP A 26 17.14 25.74 21.54
CA ASP A 26 16.84 25.12 20.26
C ASP A 26 17.08 23.61 20.30
N MET A 27 16.36 22.90 19.45
CA MET A 27 16.39 21.46 19.33
C MET A 27 17.03 21.09 18.00
N LYS A 28 18.12 20.33 18.06
CA LYS A 28 18.68 19.72 16.85
C LYS A 28 17.65 18.75 16.26
N CYS A 29 17.35 18.92 14.98
CA CYS A 29 16.49 18.01 14.24
C CYS A 29 17.05 16.58 14.33
N PRO A 30 16.26 15.58 14.76
CA PRO A 30 16.69 14.19 14.82
C PRO A 30 16.96 13.57 13.45
N THR A 31 16.28 14.05 12.39
CA THR A 31 16.66 13.79 10.99
C THR A 31 17.66 14.84 10.55
N GLU A 32 18.53 14.53 9.57
CA GLU A 32 19.60 15.45 9.14
C GLU A 32 19.06 16.81 8.68
N ILE A 33 17.84 16.83 8.14
CA ILE A 33 17.13 18.03 7.74
C ILE A 33 15.62 17.86 7.96
N ALA A 34 14.93 18.97 8.26
CA ALA A 34 13.48 19.02 8.24
C ALA A 34 12.97 19.08 6.79
N ILE A 35 12.09 18.15 6.42
CA ILE A 35 11.50 18.04 5.08
C ILE A 35 10.10 18.63 5.13
N SER A 36 9.79 19.58 4.26
CA SER A 36 8.43 20.11 4.10
C SER A 36 7.57 19.18 3.24
N ASP A 37 6.25 19.23 3.39
CA ASP A 37 5.32 18.38 2.63
C ASP A 37 5.54 18.49 1.10
N ARG A 38 5.86 19.68 0.60
CA ARG A 38 6.20 19.86 -0.83
C ARG A 38 7.45 19.07 -1.23
N ARG A 39 8.49 19.11 -0.40
CA ARG A 39 9.74 18.37 -0.64
C ARG A 39 9.54 16.87 -0.47
N GLU A 40 8.69 16.44 0.47
CA GLU A 40 8.33 15.03 0.57
C GLU A 40 7.64 14.55 -0.71
N ALA A 41 6.64 15.26 -1.22
CA ALA A 41 5.95 14.88 -2.44
C ALA A 41 6.91 14.84 -3.66
N GLU A 42 7.86 15.77 -3.75
CA GLU A 42 8.92 15.75 -4.76
C GLU A 42 9.83 14.52 -4.63
N LEU A 43 10.25 14.18 -3.42
CA LEU A 43 11.10 13.02 -3.14
C LEU A 43 10.37 11.70 -3.41
N ALA A 44 9.12 11.58 -2.98
CA ALA A 44 8.26 10.43 -3.24
C ALA A 44 8.04 10.23 -4.75
N LYS A 45 7.83 11.32 -5.52
CA LYS A 45 7.72 11.26 -6.99
C LYS A 45 9.00 10.76 -7.66
N ASN A 46 10.15 10.97 -7.02
CA ASN A 46 11.45 10.47 -7.48
C ASN A 46 11.81 9.09 -6.94
N GLY A 47 10.87 8.38 -6.28
CA GLY A 47 11.06 7.03 -5.79
C GLY A 47 11.83 6.93 -4.47
N PHE A 48 11.89 8.01 -3.69
CA PHE A 48 12.47 8.01 -2.34
C PHE A 48 11.41 7.79 -1.26
N MET A 49 11.86 7.29 -0.11
CA MET A 49 11.06 7.19 1.11
C MET A 49 11.64 8.11 2.18
N PRO A 50 11.24 9.39 2.21
CA PRO A 50 11.73 10.33 3.21
C PRO A 50 11.12 10.05 4.59
N LEU A 51 11.97 10.09 5.62
CA LEU A 51 11.55 10.13 7.01
C LEU A 51 11.33 11.60 7.40
N ILE A 52 10.09 12.00 7.64
CA ILE A 52 9.78 13.39 8.02
C ILE A 52 9.76 13.52 9.53
N HIS A 53 10.60 14.41 10.06
CA HIS A 53 10.56 14.83 11.46
C HIS A 53 9.41 15.81 11.73
N ARG A 54 8.68 15.58 12.83
CA ARG A 54 7.67 16.51 13.33
C ARG A 54 8.35 17.58 14.19
N LYS A 55 8.23 18.83 13.75
CA LYS A 55 8.83 20.00 14.41
C LYS A 55 8.51 20.02 15.91
N ASN A 56 9.54 20.31 16.72
CA ASN A 56 9.49 20.42 18.19
C ASN A 56 9.02 19.15 18.91
N SER A 57 9.28 17.97 18.34
CA SER A 57 8.99 16.67 18.98
C SER A 57 10.10 15.68 18.66
N ASP A 58 10.15 14.55 19.37
CA ASP A 58 11.03 13.41 19.09
C ASP A 58 10.41 12.41 18.09
N PHE A 59 9.37 12.85 17.38
CA PHE A 59 8.57 12.04 16.48
C PHE A 59 8.99 12.26 15.02
N ALA A 60 9.07 11.19 14.24
CA ALA A 60 9.14 11.24 12.79
C ALA A 60 8.21 10.20 12.16
N ALA A 61 7.91 10.31 10.87
CA ALA A 61 7.11 9.31 10.17
C ALA A 61 7.48 9.19 8.69
N PHE A 62 7.32 8.00 8.15
CA PHE A 62 7.26 7.78 6.70
C PHE A 62 5.83 8.06 6.22
N ILE A 63 5.64 9.15 5.47
CA ILE A 63 4.31 9.48 4.91
C ILE A 63 3.95 8.52 3.77
N GLY A 64 4.89 8.36 2.84
CA GLY A 64 4.82 7.44 1.71
C GLY A 64 5.82 6.29 1.78
N ALA A 65 5.52 5.21 1.06
CA ALA A 65 6.44 4.10 0.82
C ALA A 65 6.48 3.75 -0.66
N GLN A 66 7.13 4.62 -1.45
CA GLN A 66 7.36 4.42 -2.88
C GLN A 66 8.60 3.56 -3.10
N SER A 67 8.59 2.72 -4.11
CA SER A 67 9.80 2.04 -4.60
C SER A 67 10.59 2.96 -5.53
N LEU A 68 11.79 2.53 -5.93
CA LEU A 68 12.62 3.24 -6.90
C LEU A 68 12.07 3.16 -8.34
N GLN A 69 11.10 2.27 -8.61
CA GLN A 69 10.52 2.13 -9.93
C GLN A 69 9.71 3.37 -10.29
N LYS A 70 10.03 3.99 -11.43
CA LYS A 70 9.17 5.00 -12.03
C LYS A 70 8.02 4.31 -12.80
N PRO A 71 6.76 4.45 -12.38
CA PRO A 71 5.63 3.84 -13.07
C PRO A 71 5.47 4.46 -14.47
N PHE A 72 5.15 3.62 -15.46
CA PHE A 72 4.88 4.07 -16.83
C PHE A 72 3.44 4.58 -16.94
N GLU A 73 3.26 5.65 -17.71
CA GLU A 73 1.94 6.19 -18.04
C GLU A 73 1.44 5.51 -19.32
N TYR A 74 0.30 4.84 -19.22
CA TYR A 74 -0.37 4.16 -20.32
C TYR A 74 -1.57 4.97 -20.80
N ASP A 75 -2.00 4.75 -22.05
CA ASP A 75 -3.21 5.37 -22.59
C ASP A 75 -4.47 4.93 -21.84
N ASP A 76 -4.49 3.67 -21.38
CA ASP A 76 -5.55 3.13 -20.55
C ASP A 76 -5.37 3.56 -19.08
N PRO A 77 -6.36 4.24 -18.47
CA PRO A 77 -6.32 4.62 -17.06
C PRO A 77 -6.15 3.42 -16.12
N ASP A 78 -6.72 2.26 -16.44
CA ASP A 78 -6.63 1.09 -15.58
C ASP A 78 -5.22 0.49 -15.61
N ALA A 79 -4.59 0.41 -16.78
CA ALA A 79 -3.18 0.05 -16.91
C ALA A 79 -2.26 1.00 -16.13
N THR A 80 -2.52 2.31 -16.20
CA THR A 80 -1.78 3.33 -15.42
C THR A 80 -2.00 3.16 -13.91
N ALA A 81 -3.22 2.86 -13.46
CA ALA A 81 -3.50 2.59 -12.06
C ALA A 81 -2.72 1.35 -11.57
N ASN A 82 -2.69 0.28 -12.37
CA ASN A 82 -1.94 -0.93 -12.06
C ASN A 82 -0.43 -0.70 -11.97
N ALA A 83 0.13 0.09 -12.89
CA ALA A 83 1.55 0.47 -12.86
C ALA A 83 1.91 1.28 -11.60
N ASN A 84 1.03 2.20 -11.19
CA ASN A 84 1.21 2.98 -9.96
C ASN A 84 1.11 2.11 -8.70
N LEU A 85 0.21 1.13 -8.67
CA LEU A 85 0.11 0.18 -7.56
C LEU A 85 1.37 -0.69 -7.44
N ALA A 86 1.90 -1.16 -8.57
CA ALA A 86 3.11 -1.99 -8.60
C ALA A 86 4.37 -1.25 -8.10
N ALA A 87 4.43 0.08 -8.28
CA ALA A 87 5.54 0.90 -7.82
C ALA A 87 5.53 1.16 -6.29
N ARG A 88 4.49 0.74 -5.56
CA ARG A 88 4.35 1.00 -4.12
C ARG A 88 4.70 -0.23 -3.29
N LEU A 89 5.62 -0.05 -2.33
CA LEU A 89 6.10 -1.14 -1.48
C LEU A 89 5.02 -1.80 -0.61
N PRO A 90 4.02 -1.09 -0.04
CA PRO A 90 2.96 -1.73 0.75
C PRO A 90 2.22 -2.85 -0.01
N TYR A 91 1.93 -2.62 -1.29
CA TYR A 91 1.24 -3.60 -2.14
C TYR A 91 2.19 -4.68 -2.64
N LEU A 92 3.44 -4.31 -2.95
CA LEU A 92 4.48 -5.26 -3.35
C LEU A 92 4.76 -6.27 -2.23
N PHE A 93 4.84 -5.83 -0.96
CA PHE A 93 5.03 -6.74 0.17
C PHE A 93 3.87 -7.75 0.33
N ALA A 94 2.63 -7.31 0.11
CA ALA A 94 1.48 -8.22 0.11
C ALA A 94 1.64 -9.29 -0.99
N CYS A 95 1.95 -8.87 -2.22
CA CYS A 95 2.18 -9.77 -3.35
C CYS A 95 3.32 -10.76 -3.07
N CYS A 96 4.48 -10.29 -2.58
CA CYS A 96 5.60 -11.17 -2.22
C CYS A 96 5.21 -12.19 -1.14
N ARG A 97 4.40 -11.79 -0.15
CA ARG A 97 3.97 -12.73 0.88
C ARG A 97 3.06 -13.82 0.34
N PHE A 98 2.15 -13.48 -0.58
CA PHE A 98 1.34 -14.48 -1.28
C PHE A 98 2.20 -15.39 -2.16
N ALA A 99 3.20 -14.86 -2.85
CA ALA A 99 4.14 -15.67 -3.63
C ALA A 99 4.88 -16.69 -2.74
N HIS A 100 5.32 -16.29 -1.55
CA HIS A 100 5.92 -17.20 -0.57
C HIS A 100 4.94 -18.30 -0.13
N TYR A 101 3.69 -17.95 0.18
CA TYR A 101 2.69 -18.94 0.57
C TYR A 101 2.39 -19.92 -0.57
N LEU A 102 2.13 -19.41 -1.78
CA LEU A 102 1.88 -20.20 -2.98
C LEU A 102 3.02 -21.19 -3.24
N LYS A 103 4.27 -20.73 -3.14
CA LYS A 103 5.44 -21.60 -3.34
C LYS A 103 5.45 -22.79 -2.39
N CYS A 104 5.09 -22.60 -1.12
CA CYS A 104 5.04 -23.68 -0.14
C CYS A 104 3.83 -24.59 -0.35
N ILE A 105 2.61 -24.04 -0.40
CA ILE A 105 1.39 -24.85 -0.46
C ILE A 105 1.25 -25.62 -1.77
N VAL A 106 1.68 -25.04 -2.90
CA VAL A 106 1.61 -25.71 -4.20
C VAL A 106 2.66 -26.80 -4.26
N ARG A 107 3.87 -26.56 -3.75
CA ARG A 107 4.92 -27.59 -3.68
C ARG A 107 4.45 -28.82 -2.91
N ASP A 108 3.79 -28.62 -1.78
CA ASP A 108 3.31 -29.72 -0.93
C ASP A 108 2.12 -30.48 -1.58
N LYS A 109 1.49 -29.90 -2.61
CA LYS A 109 0.40 -30.52 -3.40
C LYS A 109 0.88 -31.21 -4.68
N ILE A 110 2.14 -31.07 -5.07
CA ILE A 110 2.71 -31.78 -6.23
C ILE A 110 2.59 -33.29 -6.01
N GLY A 111 2.06 -34.00 -7.01
CA GLY A 111 1.82 -35.45 -6.94
C GLY A 111 0.43 -35.85 -6.44
N SER A 112 -0.41 -34.89 -6.05
CA SER A 112 -1.85 -35.17 -5.81
C SER A 112 -2.63 -35.22 -7.12
N PHE A 113 -3.70 -36.03 -7.16
CA PHE A 113 -4.61 -36.09 -8.29
C PHE A 113 -5.48 -34.83 -8.29
N LYS A 114 -5.14 -33.88 -9.17
CA LYS A 114 -5.85 -32.61 -9.33
C LYS A 114 -6.01 -32.26 -10.79
N GLU A 115 -7.26 -32.20 -11.22
CA GLU A 115 -7.64 -31.63 -12.52
C GLU A 115 -7.65 -30.09 -12.46
N ARG A 116 -7.63 -29.42 -13.62
CA ARG A 116 -7.67 -27.95 -13.75
C ARG A 116 -8.74 -27.31 -12.86
N ASP A 117 -9.98 -27.80 -12.94
CA ASP A 117 -11.14 -27.27 -12.21
C ASP A 117 -11.00 -27.43 -10.69
N GLU A 118 -10.32 -28.48 -10.25
CA GLU A 118 -10.06 -28.69 -8.83
C GLU A 118 -8.94 -27.77 -8.34
N MET A 119 -7.91 -27.54 -9.15
CA MET A 119 -6.83 -26.60 -8.85
C MET A 119 -7.37 -25.17 -8.73
N GLU A 120 -8.19 -24.74 -9.68
CA GLU A 120 -8.79 -23.41 -9.66
C GLU A 120 -9.66 -23.21 -8.42
N ARG A 121 -10.57 -24.14 -8.13
CA ARG A 121 -11.42 -24.08 -6.93
C ARG A 121 -10.60 -24.10 -5.64
N TRP A 122 -9.55 -24.92 -5.57
CA TRP A 122 -8.70 -24.99 -4.37
C TRP A 122 -7.94 -23.68 -4.15
N LEU A 123 -7.32 -23.13 -5.19
CA LEU A 123 -6.58 -21.86 -5.10
C LEU A 123 -7.51 -20.67 -4.83
N GLN A 124 -8.69 -20.64 -5.46
CA GLN A 124 -9.72 -19.63 -5.21
C GLN A 124 -10.18 -19.69 -3.74
N ASN A 125 -10.53 -20.87 -3.23
CA ASN A 125 -10.94 -21.02 -1.83
C ASN A 125 -9.82 -20.66 -0.86
N TRP A 126 -8.57 -20.96 -1.21
CA TRP A 126 -7.42 -20.59 -0.39
C TRP A 126 -7.24 -19.06 -0.30
N ILE A 127 -7.25 -18.35 -1.44
CA ILE A 127 -7.02 -16.91 -1.47
C ILE A 127 -8.17 -16.13 -0.81
N MET A 128 -9.41 -16.62 -0.91
CA MET A 128 -10.58 -15.99 -0.29
C MET A 128 -10.49 -15.89 1.24
N ASN A 129 -9.66 -16.70 1.91
CA ASN A 129 -9.44 -16.57 3.35
C ASN A 129 -8.72 -15.24 3.73
N TYR A 130 -8.08 -14.60 2.76
CA TYR A 130 -7.36 -13.34 2.93
C TYR A 130 -8.13 -12.14 2.35
N VAL A 131 -9.33 -12.38 1.83
CA VAL A 131 -10.23 -11.35 1.32
C VAL A 131 -11.18 -10.91 2.43
N ASP A 132 -11.35 -9.59 2.56
CA ASP A 132 -12.37 -9.00 3.41
C ASP A 132 -13.73 -8.98 2.68
N GLY A 133 -14.73 -9.64 3.25
CA GLY A 133 -16.06 -9.76 2.65
C GLY A 133 -16.91 -8.50 2.76
N ASP A 134 -16.59 -7.59 3.69
CA ASP A 134 -17.25 -6.29 3.82
C ASP A 134 -16.24 -5.16 3.99
N PRO A 135 -15.50 -4.81 2.93
CA PRO A 135 -14.45 -3.81 2.98
C PRO A 135 -14.98 -2.40 3.27
N ALA A 136 -16.29 -2.16 3.13
CA ALA A 136 -16.88 -0.85 3.41
C ALA A 136 -16.96 -0.56 4.91
N HIS A 137 -17.30 -1.57 5.73
CA HIS A 137 -17.53 -1.40 7.17
C HIS A 137 -16.42 -1.95 8.06
N SER A 138 -15.47 -2.71 7.50
CA SER A 138 -14.35 -3.25 8.26
C SER A 138 -13.40 -2.17 8.81
N SER A 139 -12.93 -2.42 10.04
CA SER A 139 -11.91 -1.60 10.73
C SER A 139 -10.55 -1.68 10.02
N GLU A 140 -9.68 -0.71 10.32
CA GLU A 140 -8.30 -0.70 9.79
C GLU A 140 -7.51 -1.95 10.18
N GLU A 141 -7.71 -2.48 11.40
CA GLU A 141 -7.06 -3.71 11.84
C GLU A 141 -7.50 -4.91 11.00
N THR A 142 -8.80 -5.04 10.71
CA THR A 142 -9.32 -6.12 9.87
C THR A 142 -8.77 -6.03 8.45
N LYS A 143 -8.75 -4.83 7.86
CA LYS A 143 -8.18 -4.56 6.52
C LYS A 143 -6.67 -4.80 6.47
N ALA A 144 -5.96 -4.60 7.58
CA ALA A 144 -4.53 -4.92 7.67
C ALA A 144 -4.29 -6.44 7.77
N ARG A 145 -5.15 -7.18 8.50
CA ARG A 145 -5.07 -8.65 8.62
C ARG A 145 -5.51 -9.38 7.34
N ARG A 146 -6.50 -8.83 6.63
CA ARG A 146 -7.02 -9.31 5.35
C ARG A 146 -6.71 -8.27 4.28
N PRO A 147 -5.53 -8.34 3.63
CA PRO A 147 -5.03 -7.23 2.81
C PRO A 147 -5.76 -7.05 1.47
N LEU A 148 -6.64 -7.98 1.09
CA LEU A 148 -7.33 -8.00 -0.19
C LEU A 148 -8.79 -7.59 -0.04
N ALA A 149 -9.23 -6.66 -0.88
CA ALA A 149 -10.63 -6.33 -1.07
C ALA A 149 -11.34 -7.33 -1.99
N ASP A 150 -10.62 -7.91 -2.95
CA ASP A 150 -11.12 -8.91 -3.87
C ASP A 150 -9.98 -9.76 -4.46
N ALA A 151 -10.30 -10.97 -4.92
CA ALA A 151 -9.32 -11.85 -5.56
C ALA A 151 -9.97 -12.80 -6.58
N GLN A 152 -9.31 -12.99 -7.71
CA GLN A 152 -9.70 -13.94 -8.76
C GLN A 152 -8.51 -14.78 -9.19
N VAL A 153 -8.74 -16.08 -9.37
CA VAL A 153 -7.75 -17.03 -9.87
C VAL A 153 -8.25 -17.65 -11.16
N GLU A 154 -7.40 -17.65 -12.18
CA GLU A 154 -7.64 -18.35 -13.44
C GLU A 154 -6.57 -19.42 -13.65
N VAL A 155 -6.97 -20.66 -13.89
CA VAL A 155 -6.05 -21.77 -14.16
C VAL A 155 -6.24 -22.28 -15.58
N ALA A 156 -5.14 -22.33 -16.33
CA ALA A 156 -5.07 -22.85 -17.68
C ALA A 156 -4.12 -24.04 -17.77
N GLU A 157 -4.51 -25.08 -18.50
CA GLU A 157 -3.64 -26.22 -18.78
C GLU A 157 -2.52 -25.84 -19.74
N VAL A 158 -1.36 -26.46 -19.57
CA VAL A 158 -0.25 -26.29 -20.51
C VAL A 158 -0.41 -27.31 -21.63
N GLU A 159 -0.69 -26.82 -22.84
CA GLU A 159 -0.82 -27.67 -24.02
C GLU A 159 0.46 -28.50 -24.23
N GLY A 160 0.28 -29.80 -24.46
CA GLY A 160 1.39 -30.74 -24.67
C GLY A 160 2.11 -31.21 -23.39
N ASN A 161 1.68 -30.80 -22.19
CA ASN A 161 2.29 -31.24 -20.94
C ASN A 161 1.23 -31.58 -19.85
N PRO A 162 0.73 -32.83 -19.82
CA PRO A 162 -0.28 -33.25 -18.84
C PRO A 162 0.19 -33.06 -17.39
N GLY A 163 -0.70 -32.55 -16.54
CA GLY A 163 -0.40 -32.27 -15.13
C GLY A 163 0.35 -30.96 -14.87
N TYR A 164 0.70 -30.20 -15.92
CA TYR A 164 1.22 -28.84 -15.78
C TYR A 164 0.12 -27.81 -16.04
N TYR A 165 0.02 -26.87 -15.11
CA TYR A 165 -0.95 -25.78 -15.17
C TYR A 165 -0.25 -24.44 -14.99
N THR A 166 -0.74 -23.43 -15.70
CA THR A 166 -0.43 -22.02 -15.45
C THR A 166 -1.57 -21.41 -14.67
N SER A 167 -1.25 -20.57 -13.68
CA SER A 167 -2.26 -19.84 -12.91
C SER A 167 -1.98 -18.35 -12.93
N LYS A 168 -3.04 -17.56 -13.07
CA LYS A 168 -3.01 -16.11 -12.97
C LYS A 168 -3.82 -15.70 -11.74
N PHE A 169 -3.21 -14.91 -10.86
CA PHE A 169 -3.85 -14.37 -9.66
C PHE A 169 -4.06 -12.88 -9.88
N PHE A 170 -5.32 -12.46 -9.86
CA PHE A 170 -5.72 -11.06 -9.82
C PHE A 170 -6.03 -10.71 -8.37
N LEU A 171 -5.21 -9.86 -7.77
CA LEU A 171 -5.31 -9.50 -6.36
C LEU A 171 -5.65 -8.01 -6.27
N ARG A 172 -6.82 -7.67 -5.72
CA ARG A 172 -7.23 -6.28 -5.52
C ARG A 172 -6.98 -5.89 -4.07
N PRO A 173 -5.99 -5.04 -3.77
CA PRO A 173 -5.72 -4.60 -2.40
C PRO A 173 -6.73 -3.54 -1.93
N HIS A 174 -6.77 -3.29 -0.62
CA HIS A 174 -7.42 -2.09 -0.10
C HIS A 174 -6.66 -0.82 -0.50
N TYR A 175 -7.35 0.17 -1.06
CA TYR A 175 -6.73 1.45 -1.37
C TYR A 175 -6.41 2.24 -0.10
N GLN A 176 -5.19 2.78 -0.06
CA GLN A 176 -4.74 3.69 0.98
C GLN A 176 -4.84 5.12 0.46
N LEU A 177 -5.14 6.07 1.37
CA LEU A 177 -5.19 7.48 1.02
C LEU A 177 -3.78 7.98 0.67
N GLU A 178 -3.61 8.51 -0.54
CA GLU A 178 -2.32 9.07 -1.00
C GLU A 178 -2.29 10.60 -0.98
N GLY A 179 -3.42 11.24 -1.21
CA GLY A 179 -3.52 12.69 -1.27
C GLY A 179 -4.97 13.13 -1.47
N LEU A 180 -5.26 14.35 -1.05
CA LEU A 180 -6.57 14.96 -1.15
C LEU A 180 -6.42 16.41 -1.59
N THR A 181 -7.04 16.77 -2.71
CA THR A 181 -7.15 18.18 -3.11
C THR A 181 -8.48 18.73 -2.65
N VAL A 182 -8.46 19.68 -1.71
CA VAL A 182 -9.68 20.28 -1.14
C VAL A 182 -9.92 21.65 -1.77
N SER A 183 -11.13 21.87 -2.29
CA SER A 183 -11.58 23.20 -2.70
C SER A 183 -12.67 23.71 -1.75
N LEU A 184 -12.39 24.79 -1.03
CA LEU A 184 -13.34 25.43 -0.12
C LEU A 184 -14.06 26.55 -0.86
N ARG A 185 -15.39 26.54 -0.84
CA ARG A 185 -16.23 27.57 -1.48
C ARG A 185 -17.17 28.17 -0.45
N LEU A 186 -17.10 29.48 -0.27
CA LEU A 186 -18.06 30.21 0.55
C LEU A 186 -19.34 30.44 -0.27
N VAL A 187 -20.45 29.87 0.19
CA VAL A 187 -21.74 29.93 -0.52
C VAL A 187 -22.83 30.41 0.44
N SER A 188 -23.69 31.30 -0.03
CA SER A 188 -24.81 31.85 0.78
C SER A 188 -25.96 30.86 0.99
N LYS A 189 -26.11 29.89 0.09
CA LYS A 189 -27.01 28.74 0.23
C LYS A 189 -26.36 27.54 -0.43
N LEU A 190 -26.36 26.40 0.26
CA LEU A 190 -25.74 25.17 -0.22
C LEU A 190 -26.33 24.77 -1.58
N PRO A 191 -25.50 24.43 -2.59
CA PRO A 191 -25.97 23.99 -3.90
C PRO A 191 -26.91 22.78 -3.83
N SER A 192 -26.64 21.84 -2.91
CA SER A 192 -27.49 20.67 -2.64
C SER A 192 -28.90 21.04 -2.15
N ALA A 193 -29.06 22.20 -1.51
CA ALA A 193 -30.35 22.70 -1.02
C ALA A 193 -31.02 23.71 -1.97
N LYS A 194 -30.39 24.06 -3.11
CA LYS A 194 -30.99 24.90 -4.15
C LYS A 194 -31.70 24.10 -5.24
N GLY A 195 -31.39 22.82 -5.38
CA GLY A 195 -32.00 21.92 -6.37
C GLY A 195 -33.18 21.08 -5.85
N ALA A 196 -33.70 21.41 -4.66
CA ALA A 196 -34.93 20.85 -4.09
C ALA A 196 -35.98 21.95 -3.97
#